data_AF-A0ABD6FVL0-F1
#
_entry.id   AF-A0ABD6FVL0-F1
#
_cell.length_a   1.000
_cell.length_b   1.000
_cell.length_c   1.000
_cell.angle_alpha   90.00
_cell.angle_beta   90.00
_cell.angle_gamma   90.00
#
_symmetry.space_group_name_H-M   'P 1'
#
loop_
_entity.id
_entity.type
_entity.pdbx_description
1 polymer ?
#
loop_
_entity_poly.entity_id
_entity_poly.type
_entity_poly.pdbx_seq_one_letter_code
_entity_poly.pdbx_strand_id
1 'polypeptide(L)'
;MPSTSGWVIYSCYGGNHTSPLAAGLHLGLIPRGRPLTLAALRRLPPFDRQTNRDLGRLVPWGPGPFGHQVATVGHGGQPALVRTAILSALGAGMPAPPGPVLWVDLYDLLTPLLRVGGLLSRRLGWVGPGQALIVRALEGIRPRLERRVAGVLAELARQAGFARVLSPDGSAGQVWYTRPQPDEG
;
A
#
# COMPACT_ATOMS: atom_id res chain seq x y z
N MET A 1 -15.80 -9.85 19.23
CA MET A 1 -14.45 -9.27 19.02
C MET A 1 -14.62 -7.81 18.68
N PRO A 2 -13.82 -6.87 19.22
CA PRO A 2 -13.98 -5.46 18.88
C PRO A 2 -13.68 -5.31 17.39
N SER A 3 -14.74 -5.01 16.63
CA SER A 3 -14.69 -4.82 15.19
C SER A 3 -14.12 -3.43 14.91
N THR A 4 -12.80 -3.28 14.94
CA THR A 4 -12.13 -2.07 14.45
C THR A 4 -12.20 -2.05 12.92
N SER A 5 -13.41 -1.83 12.43
CA SER A 5 -13.73 -1.70 11.02
C SER A 5 -13.32 -0.30 10.54
N GLY A 6 -12.06 -0.10 10.15
CA GLY A 6 -11.55 1.17 9.63
C GLY A 6 -10.96 1.04 8.22
N TRP A 7 -10.34 2.11 7.71
CA TRP A 7 -9.57 2.08 6.46
C TRP A 7 -8.09 2.39 6.70
N VAL A 8 -7.22 1.73 5.95
CA VAL A 8 -5.82 2.13 5.77
C VAL A 8 -5.62 2.47 4.30
N ILE A 9 -5.43 3.75 4.00
CA ILE A 9 -5.33 4.24 2.62
C ILE A 9 -3.90 4.67 2.34
N TYR A 10 -3.22 3.92 1.48
CA TYR A 10 -1.89 4.27 0.97
C TYR A 10 -2.01 5.17 -0.26
N SER A 11 -1.47 6.37 -0.18
CA SER A 11 -1.51 7.34 -1.28
C SER A 11 -0.11 7.57 -1.87
N CYS A 12 -0.06 7.76 -3.19
CA CYS A 12 1.14 8.25 -3.88
C CYS A 12 0.72 9.03 -5.14
N TYR A 13 1.67 9.53 -5.92
CA TYR A 13 1.36 10.37 -7.08
C TYR A 13 0.44 9.66 -8.09
N GLY A 14 0.83 8.48 -8.58
CA GLY A 14 0.15 7.82 -9.68
C GLY A 14 -0.67 6.57 -9.31
N GLY A 15 -0.65 6.14 -8.05
CA GLY A 15 -1.33 4.91 -7.60
C GLY A 15 -0.77 3.59 -8.12
N ASN A 16 0.33 3.62 -8.88
CA ASN A 16 0.82 2.47 -9.65
C ASN A 16 2.00 1.69 -9.04
N HIS A 17 2.86 2.34 -8.25
CA HIS A 17 4.14 1.75 -7.85
C HIS A 17 4.29 1.67 -6.33
N THR A 18 4.50 2.81 -5.67
CA THR A 18 4.80 2.86 -4.23
C THR A 18 3.59 2.47 -3.37
N SER A 19 2.38 2.97 -3.67
CA SER A 19 1.19 2.63 -2.89
C SER A 19 0.73 1.18 -3.08
N PRO A 20 0.75 0.57 -4.29
CA PRO A 20 0.49 -0.86 -4.43
C PRO A 20 1.53 -1.74 -3.72
N LEU A 21 2.82 -1.37 -3.78
CA LEU A 21 3.84 -2.11 -3.05
C LEU A 21 3.62 -2.03 -1.53
N ALA A 22 3.26 -0.84 -1.01
CA ALA A 22 2.95 -0.67 0.41
C ALA A 22 1.75 -1.52 0.85
N ALA A 23 0.66 -1.51 0.07
CA ALA A 23 -0.51 -2.34 0.34
C ALA A 23 -0.17 -3.83 0.27
N GLY A 24 0.62 -4.26 -0.72
CA GLY A 24 1.11 -5.63 -0.83
C GLY A 24 1.97 -6.06 0.37
N LEU A 25 2.85 -5.18 0.87
CA LEU A 25 3.64 -5.41 2.07
C LEU A 25 2.77 -5.44 3.35
N HIS A 26 1.73 -4.60 3.42
CA HIS A 26 0.79 -4.56 4.54
C HIS A 26 0.00 -5.88 4.64
N LEU A 27 -0.45 -6.39 3.49
CA LEU A 27 -1.28 -7.58 3.38
C LEU A 27 -0.46 -8.89 3.33
N GLY A 28 0.87 -8.82 3.42
CA GLY A 28 1.75 -9.99 3.32
C GLY A 28 1.81 -10.63 1.92
N LEU A 29 1.32 -9.94 0.89
CA LEU A 29 1.38 -10.39 -0.52
C LEU A 29 2.80 -10.30 -1.09
N ILE A 30 3.62 -9.40 -0.54
CA ILE A 30 5.04 -9.27 -0.85
C ILE A 30 5.85 -9.66 0.39
N PRO A 31 6.69 -10.71 0.31
CA PRO A 31 7.53 -11.11 1.43
C PRO A 31 8.59 -10.04 1.73
N ARG A 32 8.80 -9.74 3.01
CA ARG A 32 9.84 -8.80 3.46
C ARG A 32 11.23 -9.42 3.32
N GLY A 33 12.26 -8.57 3.17
CA GLY A 33 13.66 -8.99 3.09
C GLY A 33 14.07 -9.82 1.85
N ARG A 34 13.13 -10.20 0.96
CA ARG A 34 13.43 -10.91 -0.30
C ARG A 34 13.42 -9.98 -1.51
N PRO A 35 14.38 -10.02 -2.44
CA PRO A 35 14.40 -9.11 -3.60
C PRO A 35 13.05 -9.01 -4.32
N LEU A 36 12.60 -7.81 -4.70
CA LEU A 36 11.42 -7.65 -5.53
C LEU A 36 11.75 -8.16 -6.92
N THR A 37 10.81 -8.91 -7.46
CA THR A 37 10.84 -9.33 -8.86
C THR A 37 9.69 -8.65 -9.57
N LEU A 38 9.88 -8.37 -10.87
CA LEU A 38 8.80 -7.85 -11.71
C LEU A 38 7.60 -8.80 -11.70
N ALA A 39 7.84 -10.11 -11.65
CA ALA A 39 6.79 -11.12 -11.54
C ALA A 39 5.96 -10.98 -10.25
N ALA A 40 6.61 -10.76 -9.10
CA ALA A 40 5.91 -10.54 -7.84
C ALA A 40 5.10 -9.21 -7.87
N LEU A 41 5.68 -8.15 -8.41
CA LEU A 41 5.01 -6.85 -8.51
C LEU A 41 3.81 -6.88 -9.46
N ARG A 42 3.89 -7.57 -10.61
CA ARG A 42 2.79 -7.72 -11.56
C ARG A 42 1.59 -8.52 -11.02
N ARG A 43 1.78 -9.29 -9.94
CA ARG A 43 0.67 -9.98 -9.24
C ARG A 43 -0.16 -9.02 -8.39
N LEU A 44 0.37 -7.84 -8.07
CA LEU A 44 -0.35 -6.81 -7.33
C LEU A 44 -1.38 -6.14 -8.26
N PRO A 45 -2.70 -6.16 -7.94
CA PRO A 45 -3.74 -5.87 -8.92
C PRO A 45 -3.65 -4.51 -9.65
N PRO A 46 -3.33 -3.37 -8.99
CA PRO A 46 -3.20 -2.09 -9.69
C PRO A 46 -1.77 -1.77 -10.18
N PHE A 47 -0.79 -2.66 -10.00
CA PHE A 47 0.60 -2.33 -10.30
C PHE A 47 0.83 -2.09 -11.80
N ASP A 48 1.32 -0.90 -12.12
CA ASP A 48 1.60 -0.43 -13.50
C ASP A 48 0.39 -0.55 -14.46
N ARG A 49 -0.85 -0.47 -13.93
CA ARG A 49 -2.09 -0.61 -14.72
C ARG A 49 -3.01 0.62 -14.66
N GLN A 50 -2.86 1.50 -13.67
CA GLN A 50 -3.70 2.69 -13.55
C GLN A 50 -3.28 3.78 -14.51
N THR A 51 -4.26 4.45 -15.11
CA THR A 51 -4.11 5.56 -16.04
C THR A 51 -4.34 6.91 -15.36
N ASN A 52 -4.16 8.03 -16.08
CA ASN A 52 -4.51 9.35 -15.53
C ASN A 52 -6.02 9.49 -15.24
N ARG A 53 -6.87 8.69 -15.91
CA ARG A 53 -8.31 8.65 -15.66
C ARG A 53 -8.65 7.97 -14.32
N ASP A 54 -7.71 7.22 -13.75
CA ASP A 54 -7.87 6.54 -12.46
C ASP A 54 -7.35 7.36 -11.27
N LEU A 55 -6.84 8.58 -11.50
CA LEU A 55 -6.42 9.48 -10.42
C LEU A 55 -7.62 9.87 -9.56
N GLY A 56 -7.44 9.90 -8.25
CA GLY A 56 -8.50 10.14 -7.27
C GLY A 56 -9.40 8.92 -7.00
N ARG A 57 -9.27 7.83 -7.76
CA ARG A 57 -10.03 6.60 -7.53
C ARG A 57 -9.44 5.80 -6.37
N LEU A 58 -10.25 5.57 -5.34
CA LEU A 58 -9.92 4.63 -4.27
C LEU A 58 -9.97 3.20 -4.82
N VAL A 59 -8.90 2.43 -4.63
CA VAL A 59 -8.80 1.04 -5.04
C VAL A 59 -8.74 0.17 -3.77
N PRO A 60 -9.81 -0.54 -3.41
CA PRO A 60 -9.80 -1.46 -2.27
C PRO A 60 -8.98 -2.72 -2.58
N TRP A 61 -8.29 -3.23 -1.55
CA TRP A 61 -7.51 -4.47 -1.62
C TRP A 61 -8.07 -5.58 -0.73
N GLY A 62 -8.84 -5.21 0.30
CA GLY A 62 -9.44 -6.14 1.25
C GLY A 62 -8.95 -5.94 2.68
N PRO A 63 -9.39 -6.79 3.61
CA PRO A 63 -9.07 -6.66 5.03
C PRO A 63 -7.59 -6.99 5.31
N GLY A 64 -6.96 -6.14 6.11
CA GLY A 64 -5.65 -6.39 6.71
C GLY A 64 -5.73 -7.24 7.99
N PRO A 65 -4.58 -7.54 8.59
CA PRO A 65 -4.49 -8.47 9.73
C PRO A 65 -5.25 -8.02 10.99
N PHE A 66 -5.57 -6.73 11.10
CA PHE A 66 -6.30 -6.16 12.24
C PHE A 66 -7.75 -5.76 11.90
N GLY A 67 -8.29 -6.23 10.77
CA GLY A 67 -9.69 -6.00 10.37
C GLY A 67 -9.95 -4.71 9.59
N HIS A 68 -8.97 -3.82 9.45
CA HIS A 68 -9.10 -2.61 8.61
C HIS A 68 -9.09 -2.95 7.12
N GLN A 69 -9.91 -2.26 6.33
CA GLN A 69 -9.87 -2.36 4.87
C GLN A 69 -8.66 -1.59 4.32
N VAL A 70 -7.78 -2.27 3.60
CA VAL A 70 -6.62 -1.68 2.95
C VAL A 70 -7.03 -1.17 1.56
N ALA A 71 -6.60 0.04 1.22
CA ALA A 71 -6.84 0.63 -0.09
C ALA A 71 -5.63 1.45 -0.57
N THR A 72 -5.60 1.72 -1.88
CA THR A 72 -4.61 2.59 -2.50
C THR A 72 -5.28 3.70 -3.30
N VAL A 73 -4.60 4.85 -3.44
CA VAL A 73 -5.04 5.91 -4.34
C VAL A 73 -3.88 6.67 -4.97
N GLY A 74 -4.06 7.10 -6.22
CA GLY A 74 -3.17 8.03 -6.91
C GLY A 74 -3.71 9.46 -6.84
N HIS A 75 -2.94 10.42 -6.29
CA HIS A 75 -3.44 11.78 -6.08
C HIS A 75 -3.11 12.78 -7.20
N GLY A 76 -2.30 12.41 -8.19
CA GLY A 76 -2.04 13.23 -9.38
C GLY A 76 -1.33 14.56 -9.12
N GLY A 77 -0.65 14.71 -7.98
CA GLY A 77 -0.07 15.98 -7.54
C GLY A 77 -1.01 16.85 -6.71
N GLN A 78 -2.22 16.38 -6.39
CA GLN A 78 -3.20 17.11 -5.58
C GLN A 78 -3.56 16.31 -4.30
N PRO A 79 -2.59 16.02 -3.40
CA PRO A 79 -2.80 15.12 -2.27
C PRO A 79 -3.88 15.62 -1.29
N ALA A 80 -3.90 16.92 -0.99
CA ALA A 80 -4.90 17.49 -0.08
C ALA A 80 -6.33 17.41 -0.64
N LEU A 81 -6.52 17.77 -1.92
CA LEU A 81 -7.82 17.71 -2.58
C LEU A 81 -8.36 16.28 -2.62
N VAL A 82 -7.53 15.32 -3.04
CA VAL A 82 -7.93 13.91 -3.15
C VAL A 82 -8.21 13.31 -1.77
N ARG A 83 -7.40 13.64 -0.76
CA ARG A 83 -7.66 13.23 0.62
C ARG A 83 -9.01 13.74 1.11
N THR A 84 -9.29 15.03 0.95
CA THR A 84 -10.57 15.62 1.37
C THR A 84 -11.73 14.96 0.63
N ALA A 85 -11.65 14.82 -0.70
CA ALA A 85 -12.71 14.21 -1.50
C ALA A 85 -13.03 12.78 -1.04
N ILE A 86 -12.02 11.95 -0.79
CA ILE A 86 -12.20 10.56 -0.35
C ILE A 86 -12.77 10.50 1.06
N LEU A 87 -12.25 11.30 2.00
CA LEU A 87 -12.77 11.32 3.37
C LEU A 87 -14.23 11.77 3.41
N SER A 88 -14.59 12.81 2.63
CA SER A 88 -15.97 13.27 2.51
C SER A 88 -16.88 12.19 1.89
N ALA A 89 -16.42 11.50 0.84
CA ALA A 89 -17.20 10.42 0.21
C ALA A 89 -17.43 9.22 1.14
N LEU A 90 -16.41 8.84 1.91
CA LEU A 90 -16.53 7.78 2.92
C LEU A 90 -17.49 8.18 4.05
N GLY A 91 -17.44 9.45 4.50
CA GLY A 91 -18.35 9.98 5.52
C GLY A 91 -19.80 10.14 5.04
N ALA A 92 -20.02 10.30 3.74
CA ALA A 92 -21.35 10.48 3.13
C ALA A 92 -22.12 9.17 2.88
N GLY A 93 -21.62 8.02 3.37
CA GLY A 93 -22.37 6.76 3.31
C GLY A 93 -22.06 5.85 2.13
N MET A 94 -20.88 5.99 1.50
CA MET A 94 -20.32 4.87 0.73
C MET A 94 -20.32 3.60 1.61
N PRO A 95 -20.56 2.39 1.08
CA PRO A 95 -20.47 1.14 1.84
C PRO A 95 -19.02 0.97 2.31
N ALA A 96 -18.74 1.51 3.48
CA ALA A 96 -17.44 1.67 4.07
C ALA A 96 -17.53 1.18 5.52
N PRO A 97 -16.54 0.42 6.00
CA PRO A 97 -16.47 0.04 7.40
C PRO A 97 -16.60 1.28 8.31
N PRO A 98 -17.48 1.23 9.33
CA PRO A 98 -17.66 2.32 10.28
C PRO A 98 -16.45 2.40 11.21
N GLY A 99 -15.51 3.29 10.91
CA GLY A 99 -14.33 3.49 11.75
C GLY A 99 -13.30 4.44 11.17
N PRO A 100 -12.18 4.65 11.89
CA PRO A 100 -11.20 5.67 11.55
C PRO A 100 -10.51 5.36 10.22
N VAL A 101 -10.17 6.43 9.49
CA VAL A 101 -9.36 6.35 8.27
C VAL A 101 -7.92 6.73 8.60
N LEU A 102 -7.01 5.76 8.51
CA LEU A 102 -5.57 6.00 8.56
C LEU A 102 -5.06 6.30 7.16
N TRP A 103 -4.75 7.58 6.91
CA TRP A 103 -4.17 8.03 5.64
C TRP A 103 -2.64 7.97 5.70
N VAL A 104 -2.03 7.25 4.76
CA VAL A 104 -0.58 7.10 4.67
C VAL A 104 -0.11 7.69 3.34
N ASP A 105 0.52 8.85 3.40
CA ASP A 105 1.19 9.45 2.23
C ASP A 105 2.59 8.86 2.07
N LEU A 106 2.89 8.46 0.84
CA LEU A 106 4.17 7.89 0.42
C LEU A 106 4.88 8.78 -0.61
N TYR A 107 4.38 10.00 -0.83
CA TYR A 107 4.97 10.95 -1.76
C TYR A 107 6.40 11.38 -1.34
N ASP A 108 6.71 11.36 -0.04
CA ASP A 108 8.06 11.60 0.47
C ASP A 108 9.09 10.53 0.04
N LEU A 109 8.62 9.34 -0.34
CA LEU A 109 9.44 8.25 -0.86
C LEU A 109 9.60 8.28 -2.39
N LEU A 110 9.05 9.31 -3.06
CA LEU A 110 9.14 9.46 -4.51
C LEU A 110 10.56 9.86 -4.92
N THR A 111 11.28 8.95 -5.58
CA THR A 111 12.60 9.26 -6.15
C THR A 111 12.47 9.80 -7.58
N PRO A 112 13.44 10.62 -8.06
CA PRO A 112 13.50 11.02 -9.47
C PRO A 112 13.48 9.81 -10.42
N LEU A 113 14.08 8.69 -10.01
CA LEU A 113 14.09 7.44 -10.77
C LEU A 113 12.68 6.83 -10.93
N LEU A 114 11.83 6.90 -9.90
CA LEU A 114 10.41 6.51 -10.01
C LEU A 114 9.63 7.43 -10.96
N ARG A 115 9.96 8.74 -10.99
CA ARG A 115 9.35 9.71 -11.91
C ARG A 115 9.74 9.40 -13.35
N VAL A 116 11.03 9.16 -13.60
CA VAL A 116 11.57 8.85 -14.94
C VAL A 116 11.12 7.48 -15.42
N GLY A 117 11.18 6.44 -14.58
CA GLY A 117 10.69 5.11 -14.90
C GLY A 117 9.18 5.09 -15.19
N GLY A 118 8.39 5.81 -14.39
CA GLY A 118 6.96 6.00 -14.64
C GLY A 118 6.67 6.77 -15.94
N LEU A 119 7.49 7.76 -16.28
CA LEU A 119 7.40 8.49 -17.55
C LEU A 119 7.73 7.59 -18.75
N LEU A 120 8.81 6.81 -18.66
CA LEU A 120 9.27 5.91 -19.72
C LEU A 120 8.30 4.75 -19.97
N SER A 121 7.86 4.07 -18.90
CA SER A 121 6.91 2.94 -19.01
C SER A 121 5.57 3.41 -19.59
N ARG A 122 5.08 4.58 -19.16
CA ARG A 122 3.69 4.99 -19.41
C ARG A 122 3.48 6.02 -20.52
N ARG A 123 4.45 6.89 -20.80
CA ARG A 123 4.32 7.90 -21.87
C ARG A 123 5.05 7.53 -23.15
N LEU A 124 6.13 6.77 -23.04
CA LEU A 124 6.97 6.42 -24.19
C LEU A 124 6.73 5.00 -24.70
N GLY A 125 5.92 4.19 -24.00
CA GLY A 125 5.57 2.83 -24.42
C GLY A 125 6.70 1.81 -24.27
N TRP A 126 7.81 2.20 -23.61
CA TRP A 126 8.98 1.35 -23.41
C TRP A 126 8.80 0.51 -22.14
N VAL A 127 7.81 -0.38 -22.19
CA VAL A 127 7.34 -1.16 -21.03
C VAL A 127 8.47 -1.98 -20.41
N GLY A 128 9.34 -2.59 -21.23
CA GLY A 128 10.49 -3.39 -20.74
C GLY A 128 11.50 -2.60 -19.90
N PRO A 129 12.26 -1.66 -20.48
CA PRO A 129 13.28 -0.90 -19.74
C PRO A 129 12.66 0.05 -18.71
N GLY A 130 11.45 0.57 -18.95
CA GLY A 130 10.70 1.35 -17.96
C GLY A 130 10.38 0.57 -16.69
N GLN A 131 9.92 -0.68 -16.83
CA GLN A 131 9.66 -1.57 -15.69
C GLN A 131 10.93 -1.99 -14.95
N ALA A 132 12.04 -2.22 -15.65
CA ALA A 132 13.32 -2.52 -15.00
C ALA A 132 13.79 -1.35 -14.11
N LEU A 133 13.64 -0.11 -14.59
CA LEU A 133 13.94 1.08 -13.79
C LEU A 133 13.00 1.22 -12.58
N ILE A 134 11.71 0.94 -12.76
CA ILE A 134 10.73 0.96 -11.66
C ILE A 134 11.11 -0.08 -10.59
N VAL A 135 11.43 -1.32 -10.97
CA VAL A 135 11.85 -2.36 -10.03
C VAL A 135 13.07 -1.90 -9.24
N ARG A 136 14.14 -1.43 -9.93
CA ARG A 136 15.35 -0.94 -9.25
C ARG A 136 15.07 0.23 -8.32
N ALA A 137 14.18 1.14 -8.71
CA ALA A 137 13.82 2.28 -7.88
C ALA A 137 13.03 1.85 -6.63
N LEU A 138 12.10 0.90 -6.78
CA LEU A 138 11.34 0.31 -5.67
C LEU A 138 12.26 -0.45 -4.72
N GLU A 139 13.24 -1.19 -5.25
CA GLU A 139 14.27 -1.88 -4.45
C GLU A 139 15.05 -0.90 -3.58
N GLY A 140 15.47 0.24 -4.16
CA GLY A 140 16.23 1.26 -3.44
C GLY A 140 15.45 1.93 -2.31
N ILE A 141 14.13 2.12 -2.47
CA ILE A 141 13.29 2.72 -1.41
C ILE A 141 12.71 1.69 -0.44
N ARG A 142 12.83 0.39 -0.74
CA ARG A 142 12.15 -0.67 -0.02
C ARG A 142 12.41 -0.68 1.49
N PRO A 143 13.64 -0.52 2.00
CA PRO A 143 13.86 -0.51 3.45
C PRO A 143 13.09 0.62 4.15
N ARG A 144 12.95 1.78 3.52
CA ARG A 144 12.15 2.90 4.05
C ARG A 144 10.66 2.59 3.99
N LEU A 145 10.21 1.97 2.90
CA LEU A 145 8.82 1.58 2.72
C LEU A 145 8.39 0.49 3.72
N GLU A 146 9.23 -0.53 3.93
CA GLU A 146 8.99 -1.57 4.92
C GLU A 146 8.92 -1.00 6.35
N ARG A 147 9.81 -0.06 6.71
CA ARG A 147 9.71 0.66 7.99
C ARG A 147 8.41 1.45 8.13
N ARG A 148 7.97 2.15 7.07
CA ARG A 148 6.71 2.89 7.07
C ARG A 148 5.51 1.96 7.29
N VAL A 149 5.46 0.84 6.57
CA VAL A 149 4.39 -0.17 6.72
C VAL A 149 4.45 -0.83 8.10
N ALA A 150 5.64 -1.13 8.62
CA ALA A 150 5.79 -1.68 9.97
C ALA A 150 5.29 -0.70 11.04
N GLY A 151 5.58 0.59 10.92
CA GLY A 151 5.06 1.63 11.82
C GLY A 151 3.53 1.73 11.79
N VAL A 152 2.94 1.61 10.60
CA VAL A 152 1.47 1.54 10.44
C VAL A 152 0.91 0.32 11.16
N LEU A 153 1.44 -0.88 10.89
CA LEU A 153 0.97 -2.10 11.55
C LEU A 153 1.13 -2.05 13.08
N ALA A 154 2.20 -1.44 13.58
CA ALA A 154 2.41 -1.25 15.02
C ALA A 154 1.37 -0.31 15.64
N GLU A 155 1.00 0.77 14.94
CA GLU A 155 -0.10 1.65 15.37
C GLU A 155 -1.44 0.91 15.41
N LEU A 156 -1.75 0.14 14.37
CA LEU A 156 -3.00 -0.63 14.31
C LEU A 156 -3.05 -1.71 15.40
N ALA A 157 -1.92 -2.39 15.67
CA ALA A 157 -1.81 -3.34 16.77
C ALA A 157 -2.07 -2.68 18.13
N ARG A 158 -1.54 -1.48 18.37
CA ARG A 158 -1.83 -0.69 19.59
C ARG A 158 -3.32 -0.36 19.70
N GLN A 159 -3.93 0.15 18.62
CA GLN A 159 -5.35 0.50 18.59
C GLN A 159 -6.27 -0.70 18.81
N ALA A 160 -5.87 -1.88 18.31
CA ALA A 160 -6.59 -3.13 18.51
C ALA A 160 -6.32 -3.79 19.88
N GLY A 161 -5.54 -3.17 20.77
CA GLY A 161 -5.22 -3.70 22.09
C GLY A 161 -4.16 -4.82 22.11
N PHE A 162 -3.51 -5.09 20.97
CA PHE A 162 -2.42 -6.06 20.85
C PHE A 162 -1.06 -5.42 21.19
N ALA A 163 -0.87 -4.97 22.43
CA ALA A 163 0.35 -4.28 22.88
C ALA A 163 1.63 -5.14 22.87
N ARG A 164 1.53 -6.46 22.64
CA ARG A 164 2.67 -7.41 22.75
C ARG A 164 3.29 -7.90 21.45
N VAL A 165 2.78 -7.50 20.27
CA VAL A 165 3.12 -8.23 19.03
C VAL A 165 4.38 -7.73 18.31
N LEU A 166 4.93 -6.54 18.63
CA LEU A 166 6.00 -5.96 17.80
C LEU A 166 7.10 -5.29 18.64
N SER A 167 8.18 -6.03 18.93
CA SER A 167 9.44 -5.44 19.42
C SER A 167 10.18 -4.72 18.27
N PRO A 168 10.89 -3.60 18.54
CA PRO A 168 11.46 -2.71 17.52
C PRO A 168 12.66 -3.28 16.73
N ASP A 169 13.16 -4.42 17.14
CA ASP A 169 14.50 -4.94 16.87
C ASP A 169 14.51 -6.29 16.12
N GLY A 170 13.35 -6.76 15.68
CA GLY A 170 13.24 -7.75 14.60
C GLY A 170 13.98 -9.08 14.82
N SER A 171 14.32 -9.43 16.07
CA SER A 171 15.07 -10.65 16.37
C SER A 171 14.32 -11.53 17.38
N ALA A 172 14.27 -12.81 17.00
CA ALA A 172 13.76 -13.97 17.71
C ALA A 172 12.23 -14.08 17.91
N GLY A 173 11.61 -14.86 17.01
CA GLY A 173 10.27 -15.40 17.18
C GLY A 173 9.43 -15.23 15.91
N GLN A 174 9.25 -16.30 15.14
CA GLN A 174 8.25 -16.34 14.08
C GLN A 174 6.86 -16.09 14.68
N VAL A 175 6.35 -14.86 14.58
CA VAL A 175 4.91 -14.59 14.44
C VAL A 175 4.75 -13.41 13.50
N TRP A 176 4.70 -13.70 12.20
CA TRP A 176 4.28 -12.73 11.20
C TRP A 176 3.18 -13.40 10.38
N TYR A 177 1.95 -13.08 10.77
CA TYR A 177 0.66 -13.54 10.24
C TYR A 177 0.73 -14.24 8.88
N THR A 178 0.61 -15.56 8.88
CA THR A 178 0.14 -16.29 7.70
C THR A 178 -1.36 -16.04 7.60
N ARG A 179 -1.82 -15.55 6.44
CA ARG A 179 -3.25 -15.53 6.10
C ARG A 179 -3.84 -16.90 6.45
N PRO A 180 -4.96 -17.02 7.17
CA PRO A 180 -5.65 -18.29 7.21
C PRO A 180 -5.94 -18.66 5.76
N GLN A 181 -5.51 -19.86 5.32
CA GLN A 181 -6.02 -20.38 4.06
C GLN A 181 -7.55 -20.35 4.16
N PRO A 182 -8.26 -19.91 3.12
CA PRO A 182 -9.70 -20.12 3.10
C PRO A 182 -9.91 -21.62 3.26
N ASP A 183 -10.70 -22.01 4.26
CA ASP A 183 -11.16 -23.39 4.38
C ASP A 183 -11.79 -23.76 3.04
N GLU A 184 -11.17 -24.70 2.34
CA GLU A 184 -11.78 -25.35 1.18
C GLU A 184 -12.94 -26.19 1.72
N GLY A 185 -14.13 -25.56 1.77
CA GLY A 185 -15.42 -26.22 1.94
C GLY A 185 -16.02 -26.59 0.60
#